data_AF-A0AAD7NT75-F1
#
_entry.id   AF-A0AAD7NT75-F1
#
_cell.length_a   1.000
_cell.length_b   1.000
_cell.length_c   1.000
_cell.angle_alpha   90.00
_cell.angle_beta   90.00
_cell.angle_gamma   90.00
#
_symmetry.space_group_name_H-M   'P 1'
#
loop_
_entity.id
_entity.type
_entity.pdbx_description
1 polymer ?
#
loop_
_entity_poly.entity_id
_entity_poly.type
_entity_poly.pdbx_seq_one_letter_code
_entity_poly.pdbx_strand_id
1 'polypeptide(L)'
;AEKRAEIIDWLSPINFFQRHADISRTRQAGTGRWFLADSRFQSWESGGGALWCRGIPGAGKTVLASLVVDHLEAQFHNKDIGVACIYLNHKETEIQTLSNLFSGLWRQQV
;
A
#
# COMPACT_ATOMS: atom_id res chain seq x y z
N ALA A 1 -25.23 -2.87 5.38
CA ALA A 1 -24.13 -1.96 5.03
C ALA A 1 -23.57 -1.27 6.28
N GLU A 2 -24.40 -0.61 7.10
CA GLU A 2 -23.98 0.08 8.34
C GLU A 2 -23.16 -0.78 9.31
N LYS A 3 -23.65 -1.98 9.67
CA LYS A 3 -22.90 -2.91 10.56
C LYS A 3 -21.50 -3.29 10.06
N ARG A 4 -21.29 -3.36 8.73
CA ARG A 4 -19.98 -3.70 8.16
C ARG A 4 -19.01 -2.51 8.32
N ALA A 5 -19.50 -1.29 8.05
CA ALA A 5 -18.71 -0.09 8.24
C ALA A 5 -18.30 0.11 9.72
N GLU A 6 -19.23 -0.14 10.65
CA GLU A 6 -18.95 -0.10 12.10
C GLU A 6 -17.87 -1.10 12.53
N ILE A 7 -17.93 -2.34 12.01
CA ILE A 7 -16.90 -3.35 12.28
C ILE A 7 -15.54 -2.92 11.70
N ILE A 8 -15.53 -2.42 10.46
CA ILE A 8 -14.32 -1.94 9.78
C ILE A 8 -13.67 -0.77 10.56
N ASP A 9 -14.46 0.17 11.05
CA ASP A 9 -13.96 1.29 11.86
C ASP A 9 -13.49 0.86 13.25
N TRP A 10 -14.16 -0.11 13.87
CA TRP A 10 -13.74 -0.68 15.15
C TRP A 10 -12.40 -1.42 15.06
N LEU A 11 -12.12 -2.11 13.94
CA LEU A 11 -10.91 -2.91 13.79
C LEU A 11 -9.63 -2.09 13.94
N SER A 12 -9.54 -0.92 13.32
CA SER A 12 -8.35 -0.09 13.45
C SER A 12 -8.66 1.39 13.24
N PRO A 13 -8.08 2.29 14.06
CA PRO A 13 -8.15 3.72 13.81
C PRO A 13 -7.33 4.13 12.57
N ILE A 14 -6.48 3.24 12.03
CA ILE A 14 -5.68 3.52 10.84
C ILE A 14 -6.41 3.07 9.59
N ASN A 15 -6.66 4.01 8.68
CA ASN A 15 -7.21 3.72 7.36
C ASN A 15 -6.13 3.84 6.28
N PHE A 16 -5.51 2.71 5.94
CA PHE A 16 -4.49 2.66 4.89
C PHE A 16 -5.05 2.88 3.48
N PHE A 17 -6.32 2.56 3.22
CA PHE A 17 -6.96 2.88 1.94
C PHE A 17 -7.04 4.37 1.69
N GLN A 18 -7.46 5.13 2.71
CA GLN A 18 -7.53 6.59 2.60
C GLN A 18 -6.14 7.17 2.32
N ARG A 19 -5.13 6.71 3.07
CA ARG A 19 -3.74 7.15 2.88
C ARG A 19 -3.19 6.79 1.50
N HIS A 20 -3.47 5.58 1.02
CA HIS A 20 -3.12 5.16 -0.32
C HIS A 20 -3.77 6.05 -1.37
N ALA A 21 -5.09 6.28 -1.26
CA ALA A 21 -5.84 7.13 -2.18
C ALA A 21 -5.31 8.56 -2.21
N ASP A 22 -4.97 9.14 -1.05
CA ASP A 22 -4.38 10.48 -0.97
C ASP A 22 -3.02 10.53 -1.70
N ILE A 23 -2.15 9.54 -1.48
CA ILE A 23 -0.85 9.47 -2.17
C ILE A 23 -1.05 9.26 -3.67
N SER A 24 -1.93 8.34 -4.06
CA SER A 24 -2.24 8.01 -5.46
C SER A 24 -2.78 9.23 -6.22
N ARG A 25 -3.64 10.04 -5.58
CA ARG A 25 -4.15 11.31 -6.15
C ARG A 25 -3.07 12.35 -6.39
N THR A 26 -2.02 12.40 -5.56
CA THR A 26 -0.92 13.35 -5.75
C THR A 26 0.04 12.94 -6.88
N ARG A 27 0.00 11.67 -7.30
CA ARG A 27 0.89 11.13 -8.33
C ARG A 27 0.46 11.63 -9.72
N GLN A 28 1.35 12.34 -10.39
CA GLN A 28 1.14 12.77 -11.76
C GLN A 28 1.11 11.57 -12.72
N ALA A 29 0.19 11.60 -13.68
CA ALA A 29 0.02 10.53 -14.66
C ALA A 29 1.35 10.21 -15.37
N GLY A 30 1.69 8.93 -15.45
CA GLY A 30 2.94 8.47 -16.08
C GLY A 30 4.19 8.51 -15.19
N THR A 31 4.15 9.18 -14.03
CA THR A 31 5.28 9.23 -13.10
C THR A 31 5.57 7.84 -12.52
N GLY A 32 6.85 7.46 -12.49
CA GLY A 32 7.30 6.21 -11.89
C GLY A 32 7.13 4.96 -12.75
N ARG A 33 6.54 5.05 -13.96
CA ARG A 33 6.32 3.89 -14.84
C ARG A 33 7.61 3.13 -15.20
N TRP A 34 8.73 3.83 -15.27
CA TRP A 34 10.05 3.22 -15.48
C TRP A 34 10.36 2.15 -14.42
N PHE A 35 9.85 2.30 -13.20
CA PHE A 35 10.09 1.36 -12.10
C PHE A 35 9.43 0.00 -12.36
N LEU A 36 8.23 -0.01 -12.96
CA LEU A 36 7.53 -1.25 -13.33
C LEU A 36 8.22 -1.97 -14.51
N ALA A 37 8.97 -1.22 -15.32
CA ALA A 37 9.76 -1.77 -16.43
C ALA A 37 11.17 -2.23 -15.98
N ASP A 38 11.57 -1.97 -14.74
CA ASP A 38 12.87 -2.36 -14.22
C ASP A 38 12.95 -3.88 -14.03
N SER A 39 14.02 -4.51 -14.49
CA SER A 39 14.19 -5.96 -14.43
C SER A 39 14.18 -6.50 -12.99
N ARG A 40 14.62 -5.71 -12.01
CA ARG A 40 14.60 -6.10 -10.59
C ARG A 40 13.17 -6.15 -10.06
N PHE A 41 12.30 -5.23 -10.50
CA PHE A 41 10.89 -5.24 -10.16
C PHE A 41 10.21 -6.47 -10.75
N GLN A 42 10.38 -6.71 -12.06
CA GLN A 42 9.76 -7.85 -12.75
C GLN A 42 10.22 -9.20 -12.18
N SER A 43 11.50 -9.32 -11.81
CA SER A 43 12.02 -10.51 -11.15
C SER A 43 11.41 -10.72 -9.77
N TRP A 44 11.18 -9.66 -9.00
CA TRP A 44 10.53 -9.75 -7.69
C TRP A 44 9.03 -10.09 -7.82
N GLU A 45 8.35 -9.47 -8.77
CA GLU A 45 6.91 -9.71 -8.99
C GLU A 45 6.63 -11.16 -9.39
N SER A 46 7.49 -11.77 -10.21
CA SER A 46 7.35 -13.17 -10.66
C SER A 46 7.91 -14.19 -9.66
N GLY A 47 8.98 -13.84 -8.93
CA GLY A 47 9.71 -14.76 -8.04
C GLY A 47 9.35 -14.64 -6.55
N GLY A 48 8.60 -13.61 -6.16
CA GLY A 48 8.27 -13.31 -4.77
C GLY A 48 9.45 -12.78 -3.94
N GLY A 49 9.32 -12.88 -2.62
CA GLY A 49 10.32 -12.36 -1.67
C GLY A 49 10.16 -10.86 -1.38
N ALA A 50 11.27 -10.16 -1.10
CA ALA A 50 11.26 -8.76 -0.71
C ALA A 50 12.08 -7.90 -1.68
N LEU A 51 11.47 -6.83 -2.21
CA LEU A 51 12.14 -5.81 -2.99
C LEU A 51 12.37 -4.57 -2.13
N TRP A 52 13.63 -4.15 -2.03
CA TRP A 52 14.02 -3.01 -1.19
C TRP A 52 14.39 -1.78 -2.02
N CYS A 53 13.54 -0.75 -1.99
CA CYS A 53 13.75 0.51 -2.72
C CYS A 53 14.50 1.54 -1.85
N ARG A 54 15.82 1.70 -2.06
CA ARG A 54 16.64 2.73 -1.39
C ARG A 54 16.66 4.03 -2.17
N GLY A 55 16.69 5.13 -1.46
CA GLY A 55 16.87 6.45 -2.06
C GLY A 55 16.84 7.55 -1.00
N ILE A 56 17.36 8.72 -1.36
CA ILE A 56 17.38 9.91 -0.50
C ILE A 56 15.96 10.37 -0.12
N PRO A 57 15.79 11.14 0.98
CA PRO A 57 14.53 11.83 1.27
C PRO A 57 14.05 12.64 0.06
N GLY A 58 12.73 12.65 -0.19
CA GLY A 58 12.16 13.36 -1.34
C GLY A 58 12.29 12.65 -2.70
N ALA A 59 13.01 11.52 -2.82
CA ALA A 59 13.18 10.79 -4.09
C ALA A 59 11.90 10.12 -4.65
N GLY A 60 10.73 10.36 -4.06
CA GLY A 60 9.46 9.79 -4.56
C GLY A 60 9.20 8.32 -4.21
N LYS A 61 9.95 7.71 -3.29
CA LYS A 61 9.76 6.29 -2.89
C LYS A 61 8.33 5.93 -2.52
N THR A 62 7.65 6.78 -1.75
CA THR A 62 6.25 6.57 -1.35
C THR A 62 5.29 6.62 -2.54
N VAL A 63 5.58 7.47 -3.53
CA VAL A 63 4.81 7.58 -4.79
C VAL A 63 5.05 6.35 -5.68
N LEU A 64 6.27 5.81 -5.70
CA LEU A 64 6.57 4.54 -6.35
C LEU A 64 5.84 3.38 -5.66
N ALA A 65 5.83 3.34 -4.33
CA ALA A 65 5.11 2.32 -3.58
C ALA A 65 3.60 2.34 -3.88
N SER A 66 2.97 3.52 -3.97
CA SER A 66 1.57 3.58 -4.40
C SER A 66 1.38 3.08 -5.83
N LEU A 67 2.31 3.39 -6.75
CA LEU A 67 2.22 2.88 -8.14
C LEU A 67 2.28 1.35 -8.18
N VAL A 68 3.13 0.75 -7.35
CA VAL A 68 3.23 -0.72 -7.23
C VAL A 68 1.94 -1.30 -6.68
N VAL A 69 1.35 -0.72 -5.64
CA VAL A 69 0.06 -1.18 -5.08
C VAL A 69 -1.03 -1.13 -6.14
N ASP A 70 -1.21 0.00 -6.83
CA ASP A 70 -2.21 0.15 -7.90
C ASP A 70 -1.99 -0.89 -9.03
N HIS A 71 -0.73 -1.15 -9.39
CA HIS A 71 -0.37 -2.13 -10.42
C HIS A 71 -0.75 -3.56 -10.00
N LEU A 72 -0.42 -3.95 -8.77
CA LEU A 72 -0.72 -5.28 -8.24
C LEU A 72 -2.23 -5.45 -8.05
N GLU A 73 -2.94 -4.45 -7.52
CA GLU A 73 -4.40 -4.49 -7.39
C GLU A 73 -5.07 -4.71 -8.76
N ALA A 74 -4.64 -3.99 -9.80
CA ALA A 74 -5.16 -4.18 -11.15
C ALA A 74 -4.84 -5.57 -11.72
N GLN A 75 -3.64 -6.10 -11.46
CA GLN A 75 -3.22 -7.42 -11.93
C GLN A 75 -3.98 -8.58 -11.26
N PHE A 76 -4.35 -8.41 -9.99
CA PHE A 76 -4.96 -9.46 -9.16
C PHE A 76 -6.46 -9.28 -8.90
N HIS A 77 -7.10 -8.22 -9.42
CA HIS A 77 -8.52 -7.89 -9.19
C HIS A 77 -9.51 -9.06 -9.34
N ASN A 78 -9.28 -9.97 -10.30
CA ASN A 78 -10.15 -11.13 -10.58
C ASN A 78 -9.50 -12.47 -10.20
N LYS A 79 -8.50 -12.45 -9.31
CA LYS A 79 -7.80 -13.65 -8.84
C LYS A 79 -8.05 -13.83 -7.35
N ASP A 80 -7.82 -15.04 -6.86
CA ASP A 80 -7.92 -15.37 -5.42
C ASP A 80 -6.66 -14.90 -4.64
N ILE A 81 -6.18 -13.69 -4.95
CA ILE A 81 -4.96 -13.10 -4.38
C ILE A 81 -5.30 -11.70 -3.89
N GLY A 82 -5.22 -11.51 -2.56
CA GLY A 82 -5.38 -10.20 -1.94
C GLY A 82 -4.11 -9.37 -2.00
N VAL A 83 -4.25 -8.07 -2.26
CA VAL A 83 -3.18 -7.08 -2.12
C VAL A 83 -3.45 -6.27 -0.86
N ALA A 84 -2.41 -6.04 -0.05
CA ALA A 84 -2.50 -5.25 1.17
C ALA A 84 -1.27 -4.33 1.28
N CYS A 85 -1.47 -3.15 1.86
CA CYS A 85 -0.41 -2.17 2.03
C CYS A 85 -0.40 -1.55 3.43
N ILE A 86 0.79 -1.16 3.89
CA ILE A 86 0.97 -0.36 5.11
C ILE A 86 1.78 0.87 4.75
N TYR A 87 1.31 2.03 5.22
CA TYR A 87 2.01 3.31 5.11
C TYR A 87 2.38 3.83 6.50
N LEU A 88 3.65 3.69 6.86
CA LEU A 88 4.19 4.15 8.13
C LEU A 88 4.56 5.64 8.08
N ASN A 89 4.34 6.32 9.19
CA ASN A 89 4.62 7.74 9.39
C ASN A 89 5.26 7.91 10.76
N HIS A 90 6.53 8.32 10.78
CA HIS A 90 7.31 8.51 12.02
C HIS A 90 6.71 9.54 12.99
N LYS A 91 5.77 10.37 12.54
CA LYS A 91 5.05 11.34 13.39
C LYS A 91 3.84 10.75 14.11
N GLU A 92 3.42 9.54 13.77
CA GLU A 92 2.20 8.90 14.27
C GLU A 92 2.53 7.68 15.16
N THR A 93 3.67 7.71 15.85
CA THR A 93 4.16 6.58 16.66
C THR A 93 3.17 6.12 17.72
N GLU A 94 2.35 7.02 18.26
CA GLU A 94 1.32 6.70 19.26
C GLU A 94 0.23 5.78 18.70
N ILE A 95 -0.16 5.99 17.44
CA ILE A 95 -1.25 5.22 16.80
C ILE A 95 -0.68 4.01 16.05
N GLN A 96 0.55 4.09 15.54
CA GLN A 96 1.22 3.03 14.77
C GLN A 96 1.81 1.91 15.66
N THR A 97 1.01 1.40 16.60
CA THR A 97 1.31 0.19 17.37
C THR A 97 1.18 -1.05 16.50
N LEU A 98 1.89 -2.14 16.84
CA LEU A 98 1.76 -3.41 16.11
C LEU A 98 0.30 -3.88 15.98
N SER A 99 -0.47 -3.79 17.07
CA SER A 99 -1.89 -4.15 17.07
C SER A 99 -2.69 -3.35 16.04
N ASN A 100 -2.47 -2.04 15.96
CA ASN A 100 -3.18 -1.18 15.03
C ASN A 100 -2.72 -1.39 13.58
N LEU A 101 -1.45 -1.71 13.35
CA LEU A 101 -0.92 -2.05 12.03
C LEU A 101 -1.53 -3.35 11.51
N PHE A 102 -1.53 -4.43 12.31
CA PHE A 102 -2.15 -5.70 11.94
C PHE A 102 -3.66 -5.58 11.74
N SER A 103 -4.34 -4.85 12.63
CA SER A 103 -5.78 -4.65 12.49
C SER A 103 -6.11 -3.77 11.28
N GLY A 104 -5.24 -2.82 10.93
CA GLY A 104 -5.35 -2.00 9.72
C GLY A 104 -5.05 -2.79 8.43
N LEU A 105 -4.21 -3.82 8.48
CA LEU A 105 -4.07 -4.78 7.39
C LEU A 105 -5.34 -5.61 7.22
N TRP A 106 -5.88 -6.14 8.32
CA TRP A 106 -7.11 -6.94 8.31
C TRP A 106 -8.30 -6.15 7.76
N ARG A 107 -8.40 -4.88 8.16
CA ARG A 107 -9.39 -3.92 7.66
C ARG A 107 -9.39 -3.81 6.13
N GLN A 108 -8.30 -4.13 5.44
CA GLN A 108 -8.23 -4.10 3.97
C GLN A 108 -8.88 -5.30 3.27
N GLN A 109 -9.11 -6.39 4.00
CA GLN A 109 -9.58 -7.66 3.45
C GLN A 109 -11.04 -7.97 3.83
N VAL A 110 -11.66 -7.13 4.67
CA VAL A 110 -13.05 -7.29 5.18
C VAL A 110 -13.98 -6.32 4.48
#